data_AF-A0A8R2NJF4-F1
#
_entry.id   AF-A0A8R2NJF4-F1
#
_cell.length_a   1.000
_cell.length_b   1.000
_cell.length_c   1.000
_cell.angle_alpha   90.00
_cell.angle_beta   90.00
_cell.angle_gamma   90.00
#
_symmetry.space_group_name_H-M   'P 1'
#
loop_
_entity.id
_entity.type
_entity.pdbx_description
1 polymer ?
#
loop_
_entity_poly.entity_id
_entity_poly.type
_entity_poly.pdbx_seq_one_letter_code
_entity_poly.pdbx_strand_id
1 'polypeptide(L)'
;MSRNKNGTKKKEYFCHRDGFYNDYKNRKKQLKSQGSNKINGSCLSIMKYKKENGVVLIQFIKSHTGHDANIGRLNLKKDERAEIAGKLKSGVPLDVILDEIRDHASDIHAALTTTTKQDLRNIIRDFNLDPTRPLVTES
;
A
#
# COMPACT_ATOMS: atom_id res chain seq x y z
N MET A 1 10.34 10.30 16.40
CA MET A 1 9.58 9.76 17.55
C MET A 1 9.73 10.74 18.70
N SER A 2 8.69 11.50 19.05
CA SER A 2 8.79 12.38 20.23
C SER A 2 8.60 11.53 21.49
N ARG A 3 9.67 11.36 22.27
CA ARG A 3 9.63 10.71 23.59
C ARG A 3 9.34 11.80 24.62
N ASN A 4 8.13 11.82 25.17
CA ASN A 4 7.87 12.58 26.38
C ASN A 4 8.53 11.89 27.58
N LYS A 5 9.01 12.69 28.54
CA LYS A 5 9.86 12.28 29.68
C LYS A 5 9.27 11.21 30.63
N ASN A 6 8.00 10.79 30.47
CA ASN A 6 7.30 9.87 31.38
C ASN A 6 7.13 8.42 30.88
N GLY A 7 7.86 7.99 29.84
CA GLY A 7 7.72 6.63 29.29
C GLY A 7 6.40 6.36 28.53
N THR A 8 5.49 7.35 28.51
CA THR A 8 4.26 7.33 27.73
C THR A 8 4.55 7.31 26.23
N LYS A 9 4.04 6.29 25.52
CA LYS A 9 4.11 6.22 24.04
C LYS A 9 2.74 6.51 23.46
N LYS A 10 2.63 7.53 22.61
CA LYS A 10 1.40 7.86 21.87
C LYS A 10 1.68 7.79 20.37
N LYS A 11 0.73 7.27 19.59
CA LYS A 11 0.74 7.30 18.13
C LYS A 11 -0.68 7.53 17.63
N GLU A 12 -0.82 8.33 16.60
CA GLU A 12 -2.09 8.55 15.93
C GLU A 12 -1.93 8.14 14.47
N TYR A 13 -2.93 7.42 13.97
CA TYR A 13 -3.02 6.98 12.60
C TYR A 13 -4.28 7.57 12.01
N PHE A 14 -4.14 8.25 10.88
CA PHE A 14 -5.23 8.87 10.15
C PHE A 14 -5.52 8.07 8.88
N CYS A 15 -6.70 8.24 8.32
CA CYS A 15 -6.99 7.71 6.98
C CYS A 15 -5.93 8.17 5.98
N HIS A 16 -5.40 7.25 5.19
CA HIS A 16 -4.41 7.55 4.15
C HIS A 16 -4.93 8.55 3.08
N ARG A 17 -6.26 8.69 2.95
CA ARG A 17 -6.93 9.64 2.05
C ARG A 17 -7.29 10.99 2.72
N ASP A 18 -7.13 11.10 4.03
CA ASP A 18 -7.41 12.33 4.80
C ASP A 18 -6.49 13.50 4.41
N GLY A 19 -7.05 14.70 4.36
CA GLY A 19 -6.34 15.95 4.15
C GLY A 19 -6.40 16.48 2.73
N PHE A 20 -5.55 17.47 2.47
CA PHE A 20 -5.50 18.21 1.20
C PHE A 20 -4.27 17.84 0.39
N TYR A 21 -4.44 17.75 -0.92
CA TYR A 21 -3.34 17.63 -1.86
C TYR A 21 -2.53 18.93 -1.83
N ASN A 22 -1.24 18.81 -1.52
CA ASN A 22 -0.32 19.93 -1.61
C ASN A 22 0.28 19.97 -3.01
N ASP A 23 -0.11 20.95 -3.80
CA ASP A 23 0.46 21.10 -5.13
C ASP A 23 1.85 21.74 -5.07
N TYR A 24 2.83 21.05 -5.67
CA TYR A 24 4.21 21.50 -5.64
C TYR A 24 4.50 22.36 -6.85
N LYS A 25 4.73 23.67 -6.65
CA LYS A 25 4.86 24.66 -7.72
C LYS A 25 5.93 24.33 -8.78
N ASN A 26 7.03 23.67 -8.40
CA ASN A 26 8.17 23.36 -9.29
C ASN A 26 8.29 21.86 -9.59
N ARG A 27 7.20 21.22 -9.97
CA ARG A 27 7.16 19.76 -10.12
C ARG A 27 7.76 19.30 -11.45
N LYS A 28 8.80 18.47 -11.38
CA LYS A 28 9.47 17.88 -12.57
C LYS A 28 8.70 16.75 -13.26
N LYS A 29 7.67 16.18 -12.62
CA LYS A 29 6.91 15.02 -13.13
C LYS A 29 5.42 15.35 -13.20
N GLN A 30 4.73 14.86 -14.24
CA GLN A 30 3.28 14.98 -14.38
C GLN A 30 2.51 14.20 -13.32
N LEU A 31 1.29 14.62 -13.00
CA LEU A 31 0.42 13.95 -12.01
C LEU A 31 0.18 12.50 -12.44
N LYS A 32 0.07 11.61 -11.46
CA LYS A 32 -0.34 10.23 -11.77
C LYS A 32 -1.72 10.29 -12.42
N SER A 33 -2.05 9.34 -13.29
CA SER A 33 -3.37 9.26 -13.94
C SER A 33 -4.53 9.22 -12.92
N GLN A 34 -4.32 8.56 -11.77
CA GLN A 34 -5.28 8.56 -10.66
C GLN A 34 -5.30 9.86 -9.83
N GLY A 35 -4.43 10.82 -10.12
CA GLY A 35 -4.31 12.05 -9.35
C GLY A 35 -3.78 11.85 -7.93
N SER A 36 -4.19 12.74 -7.02
CA SER A 36 -3.84 12.67 -5.59
C SER A 36 -4.62 11.58 -4.88
N ASN A 37 -4.04 10.98 -3.84
CA ASN A 37 -4.76 10.09 -2.94
C ASN A 37 -5.61 10.83 -1.89
N LYS A 38 -5.38 12.13 -1.74
CA LYS A 38 -6.08 13.00 -0.79
C LYS A 38 -7.46 13.39 -1.32
N ILE A 39 -8.46 13.38 -0.44
CA ILE A 39 -9.84 13.75 -0.79
C ILE A 39 -10.09 15.27 -0.82
N ASN A 40 -9.07 16.07 -0.48
CA ASN A 40 -9.21 17.52 -0.30
C ASN A 40 -10.29 17.86 0.74
N GLY A 41 -10.25 17.14 1.86
CA GLY A 41 -11.20 17.22 2.95
C GLY A 41 -10.78 16.35 4.11
N SER A 42 -11.60 16.36 5.16
CA SER A 42 -11.29 15.66 6.42
C SER A 42 -12.07 14.36 6.54
N CYS A 43 -11.37 13.26 6.77
CA CYS A 43 -11.94 11.97 7.10
C CYS A 43 -11.84 11.71 8.60
N LEU A 44 -12.96 11.31 9.23
CA LEU A 44 -13.03 11.05 10.67
C LEU A 44 -12.41 9.71 11.10
N SER A 45 -12.03 8.86 10.15
CA SER A 45 -11.41 7.56 10.44
C SER A 45 -10.02 7.76 11.05
N ILE A 46 -9.88 7.42 12.33
CA ILE A 46 -8.66 7.57 13.10
C ILE A 46 -8.43 6.38 14.03
N MET A 47 -7.16 6.08 14.30
CA MET A 47 -6.75 5.15 15.34
C MET A 47 -5.72 5.82 16.25
N LYS A 48 -6.06 6.00 17.52
CA LYS A 48 -5.17 6.54 18.54
C LYS A 48 -4.68 5.41 19.42
N TYR A 49 -3.37 5.28 19.49
CA TYR A 49 -2.64 4.34 20.32
C TYR A 49 -2.00 5.10 21.48
N LYS A 50 -2.19 4.60 22.70
CA LYS A 50 -1.59 5.14 23.91
C LYS A 50 -1.12 3.98 24.80
N LYS A 51 0.16 4.00 25.20
CA LYS A 51 0.73 3.05 26.15
C LYS A 51 1.21 3.79 27.39
N GLU A 52 0.67 3.42 28.54
CA GLU A 52 1.01 3.95 29.87
C GLU A 52 1.07 2.79 30.87
N ASN A 53 2.14 2.72 31.67
CA ASN A 53 2.29 1.76 32.78
C ASN A 53 1.99 0.29 32.41
N GLY A 54 2.39 -0.14 31.22
CA GLY A 54 2.13 -1.50 30.72
C GLY A 54 0.75 -1.69 30.08
N VAL A 55 -0.20 -0.79 30.31
CA VAL A 55 -1.54 -0.81 29.72
C VAL A 55 -1.52 -0.18 28.32
N VAL A 56 -2.23 -0.82 27.38
CA VAL A 56 -2.41 -0.32 26.01
C VAL A 56 -3.86 0.10 25.83
N LEU A 57 -4.06 1.36 25.49
CA LEU A 57 -5.36 1.95 25.17
C LEU A 57 -5.40 2.26 23.67
N ILE A 58 -6.44 1.76 23.01
CA ILE A 58 -6.69 1.99 21.58
C ILE A 58 -8.06 2.63 21.44
N GLN A 59 -8.11 3.81 20.85
CA GLN A 59 -9.36 4.43 20.40
C GLN A 59 -9.41 4.34 18.88
N PHE A 60 -10.45 3.71 18.35
CA PHE A 60 -10.58 3.46 16.92
C PHE A 60 -11.95 3.88 16.41
N ILE A 61 -11.96 4.70 15.36
CA ILE A 61 -13.16 5.09 14.61
C ILE A 61 -13.01 4.50 13.22
N LYS A 62 -13.80 3.45 12.92
CA LYS A 62 -13.78 2.74 11.63
C LYS A 62 -14.46 3.54 10.52
N SER A 63 -15.42 4.38 10.87
CA SER A 63 -16.30 5.01 9.89
C SER A 63 -15.53 6.04 9.05
N HIS A 64 -15.56 5.86 7.75
CA HIS A 64 -15.03 6.82 6.78
C HIS A 64 -16.15 7.77 6.36
N THR A 65 -16.05 9.02 6.77
CA THR A 65 -16.98 10.08 6.32
C THR A 65 -16.32 10.90 5.23
N GLY A 66 -17.10 11.24 4.19
CA GLY A 66 -16.64 12.08 3.08
C GLY A 66 -15.93 11.34 1.94
N HIS A 67 -15.78 10.01 2.01
CA HIS A 67 -15.31 9.21 0.87
C HIS A 67 -15.64 7.72 1.00
N ASP A 68 -15.73 7.04 -0.15
CA ASP A 68 -15.92 5.60 -0.21
C ASP A 68 -14.62 4.81 -0.13
N ALA A 69 -14.77 3.52 0.16
CA ALA A 69 -13.71 2.52 0.04
C ALA A 69 -13.44 2.21 -1.44
N ASN A 70 -12.58 3.02 -2.07
CA ASN A 70 -12.20 2.82 -3.46
C ASN A 70 -11.11 1.73 -3.57
N ILE A 71 -11.47 0.61 -4.19
CA ILE A 71 -10.60 -0.56 -4.36
C ILE A 71 -9.28 -0.20 -5.05
N GLY A 72 -9.33 0.60 -6.11
CA GLY A 72 -8.15 1.02 -6.86
C GLY A 72 -7.21 2.00 -6.14
N ARG A 73 -7.54 2.39 -4.89
CA ARG A 73 -6.67 3.18 -3.99
C ARG A 73 -6.08 2.36 -2.86
N LEU A 74 -6.45 1.08 -2.76
CA LEU A 74 -5.88 0.18 -1.76
C LEU A 74 -4.48 -0.22 -2.18
N ASN A 75 -3.56 -0.26 -1.21
CA ASN A 75 -2.24 -0.81 -1.44
C ASN A 75 -2.29 -2.33 -1.32
N LEU A 76 -1.49 -3.01 -2.14
CA LEU A 76 -1.20 -4.42 -1.95
C LEU A 76 -0.60 -4.66 -0.55
N LYS A 77 -1.05 -5.71 0.11
CA LYS A 77 -0.49 -6.16 1.39
C LYS A 77 0.94 -6.63 1.17
N LYS A 78 1.70 -6.70 2.26
CA LYS A 78 3.11 -7.12 2.21
C LYS A 78 3.23 -8.56 1.71
N ASP A 79 2.34 -9.43 2.17
CA ASP A 79 2.34 -10.86 1.81
C ASP A 79 2.01 -11.04 0.32
N GLU A 80 0.97 -10.37 -0.16
CA GLU A 80 0.59 -10.33 -1.59
C GLU A 80 1.75 -9.85 -2.47
N ARG A 81 2.48 -8.81 -2.04
CA ARG A 81 3.67 -8.33 -2.75
C ARG A 81 4.81 -9.32 -2.74
N ALA A 82 4.98 -10.07 -1.65
CA ALA A 82 6.02 -11.09 -1.52
C ALA A 82 5.71 -12.31 -2.41
N GLU A 83 4.45 -12.73 -2.50
CA GLU A 83 4.00 -13.78 -3.41
C GLU A 83 4.27 -13.42 -4.87
N ILE A 84 3.88 -12.20 -5.28
CA ILE A 84 4.17 -11.67 -6.62
C ILE A 84 5.69 -11.60 -6.85
N ALA A 85 6.46 -11.13 -5.88
CA ALA A 85 7.92 -11.08 -5.97
C ALA A 85 8.54 -12.49 -6.16
N GLY A 86 7.97 -13.51 -5.52
CA GLY A 86 8.35 -14.91 -5.72
C GLY A 86 8.15 -15.37 -7.17
N LYS A 87 6.96 -15.11 -7.74
CA LYS A 87 6.65 -15.42 -9.15
C LYS A 87 7.58 -14.69 -10.14
N LEU A 88 7.87 -13.43 -9.86
CA LEU A 88 8.80 -12.62 -10.64
C LEU A 88 10.23 -13.18 -10.58
N LYS A 89 10.67 -13.62 -9.40
CA LYS A 89 11.99 -14.23 -9.22
C LYS A 89 12.13 -15.57 -9.96
N SER A 90 11.04 -16.33 -10.10
CA SER A 90 11.02 -17.55 -10.93
C SER A 90 11.00 -17.28 -12.44
N GLY A 91 11.02 -16.01 -12.88
CA GLY A 91 11.03 -15.65 -14.30
C GLY A 91 9.66 -15.70 -14.97
N VAL A 92 8.57 -15.72 -14.21
CA VAL A 92 7.21 -15.70 -14.79
C VAL A 92 6.98 -14.33 -15.46
N PRO A 93 6.53 -14.29 -16.73
CA PRO A 93 6.26 -13.05 -17.42
C PRO A 93 5.20 -12.20 -16.72
N LEU A 94 5.35 -10.88 -16.79
CA LEU A 94 4.43 -9.91 -16.17
C LEU A 94 2.98 -10.10 -16.62
N ASP A 95 2.77 -10.42 -17.90
CA ASP A 95 1.45 -10.62 -18.48
C ASP A 95 0.75 -11.85 -17.88
N VAL A 96 1.48 -12.96 -17.73
CA VAL A 96 0.96 -14.19 -17.12
C VAL A 96 0.54 -13.94 -15.66
N ILE A 97 1.35 -13.21 -14.89
CA ILE A 97 1.00 -12.86 -13.50
C ILE A 97 -0.28 -12.03 -13.44
N LEU A 98 -0.46 -11.08 -14.38
CA LEU A 98 -1.67 -10.25 -14.41
C LEU A 98 -2.90 -11.05 -14.82
N ASP A 99 -2.77 -11.99 -15.75
CA ASP A 99 -3.86 -12.82 -16.20
C ASP A 99 -4.29 -13.82 -15.11
N GLU A 100 -3.35 -14.45 -14.41
CA GLU A 100 -3.65 -15.26 -13.21
C GLU A 100 -4.42 -14.48 -12.15
N ILE A 101 -4.03 -13.23 -11.87
CA ILE A 101 -4.72 -12.37 -10.90
C ILE A 101 -6.17 -12.08 -11.35
N ARG A 102 -6.41 -11.94 -12.66
CA ARG A 102 -7.73 -11.65 -13.23
C ARG A 102 -8.61 -12.90 -13.24
N ASP A 103 -8.04 -14.05 -13.58
CA ASP A 103 -8.75 -15.33 -13.64
C ASP A 103 -9.22 -15.77 -12.24
N HIS A 104 -8.48 -15.41 -11.20
CA HIS A 104 -8.82 -15.68 -9.80
C HIS A 104 -9.48 -14.49 -9.07
N ALA A 105 -10.01 -13.50 -9.80
CA ALA A 105 -10.51 -12.26 -9.21
C ALA A 105 -11.66 -12.44 -8.19
N SER A 106 -12.43 -13.53 -8.27
CA SER A 106 -13.50 -13.87 -7.32
C SER A 106 -12.96 -14.34 -5.96
N ASP A 107 -11.80 -14.99 -5.95
CA ASP A 107 -11.20 -15.60 -4.76
C ASP A 107 -10.11 -14.73 -4.13
N ILE A 108 -9.68 -13.70 -4.87
CA ILE A 108 -8.59 -12.80 -4.52
C ILE A 108 -9.09 -11.53 -3.83
N HIS A 109 -8.24 -10.96 -2.96
CA HIS A 109 -8.52 -9.68 -2.33
C HIS A 109 -8.72 -8.55 -3.35
N ALA A 110 -9.68 -7.67 -3.09
CA ALA A 110 -10.04 -6.58 -4.00
C ALA A 110 -8.85 -5.69 -4.44
N ALA A 111 -7.84 -5.46 -3.60
CA ALA A 111 -6.68 -4.67 -3.98
C ALA A 111 -5.85 -5.32 -5.11
N LEU A 112 -5.70 -6.64 -5.07
CA LEU A 112 -4.94 -7.42 -6.06
C LEU A 112 -5.58 -7.37 -7.44
N THR A 113 -6.91 -7.36 -7.54
CA THR A 113 -7.60 -7.32 -8.84
C THR A 113 -7.36 -6.03 -9.63
N THR A 114 -6.89 -4.97 -8.95
CA THR A 114 -6.51 -3.69 -9.59
C THR A 114 -5.01 -3.55 -9.90
N THR A 115 -4.23 -4.63 -9.74
CA THR A 115 -2.78 -4.61 -9.99
C THR A 115 -2.45 -4.30 -11.44
N THR A 116 -1.47 -3.42 -11.67
CA THR A 116 -1.01 -3.04 -13.00
C THR A 116 0.42 -3.51 -13.29
N LYS A 117 0.84 -3.51 -14.57
CA LYS A 117 2.25 -3.74 -14.95
C LYS A 117 3.21 -2.79 -14.22
N GLN A 118 2.78 -1.57 -13.93
CA GLN A 118 3.61 -0.61 -13.22
C GLN A 118 3.81 -1.02 -11.75
N ASP A 119 2.80 -1.64 -11.13
CA ASP A 119 2.91 -2.16 -9.76
C ASP A 119 3.90 -3.33 -9.70
N LEU A 120 3.84 -4.24 -10.69
CA LEU A 120 4.82 -5.31 -10.81
C LEU A 120 6.26 -4.76 -10.98
N ARG A 121 6.46 -3.75 -11.83
CA ARG A 121 7.77 -3.08 -11.96
C ARG A 121 8.24 -2.41 -10.66
N ASN A 122 7.31 -1.80 -9.93
CA ASN A 122 7.62 -1.23 -8.62
C ASN A 122 8.05 -2.33 -7.64
N ILE A 123 7.38 -3.50 -7.66
CA ILE A 123 7.77 -4.66 -6.84
C ILE A 123 9.16 -5.16 -7.23
N ILE A 124 9.46 -5.33 -8.53
CA ILE A 124 10.81 -5.70 -9.00
C ILE A 124 11.87 -4.77 -8.41
N ARG A 125 11.64 -3.45 -8.53
CA ARG A 125 12.56 -2.45 -7.98
C ARG A 125 12.67 -2.54 -6.45
N ASP A 126 11.55 -2.62 -5.75
CA ASP A 126 11.52 -2.57 -4.28
C ASP A 126 12.13 -3.84 -3.65
N PHE A 127 12.05 -4.98 -4.35
CA PHE A 127 12.69 -6.24 -3.96
C PHE A 127 14.07 -6.45 -4.59
N ASN A 128 14.56 -5.48 -5.37
CA ASN A 128 15.84 -5.53 -6.10
C ASN A 128 16.00 -6.82 -6.93
N LEU A 129 14.93 -7.23 -7.62
CA LEU A 129 14.92 -8.41 -8.48
C LEU A 129 15.49 -8.07 -9.86
N ASP A 130 16.23 -9.00 -10.44
CA ASP A 130 16.65 -8.92 -11.84
C ASP A 130 15.66 -9.74 -12.70
N PRO A 131 14.80 -9.11 -13.49
CA PRO A 131 13.82 -9.82 -14.32
C PRO A 131 14.46 -10.58 -15.49
N THR A 132 15.77 -10.41 -15.74
CA THR A 132 16.48 -10.96 -16.90
C THR A 132 17.36 -12.17 -16.59
N ARG A 133 17.44 -12.62 -15.33
CA ARG A 133 18.28 -13.77 -14.95
C ARG A 133 17.45 -15.06 -14.99
N PRO A 134 17.55 -15.91 -16.02
CA PRO A 134 17.00 -17.25 -15.96
C PRO A 134 17.65 -18.00 -14.79
N LEU A 135 16.86 -18.80 -14.08
CA LEU A 135 17.36 -19.69 -13.03
C LEU A 135 18.37 -20.65 -13.67
N VAL A 136 19.66 -20.46 -13.36
CA VAL A 136 20.65 -21.50 -13.58
C VAL A 136 20.30 -22.60 -12.59
N THR A 137 19.72 -23.68 -13.09
CA THR A 137 19.58 -24.93 -12.34
C THR A 137 20.97 -25.54 -12.22
N GLU A 138 21.69 -25.21 -11.15
CA GLU A 138 22.86 -26.01 -10.77
C GLU A 138 22.35 -27.41 -10.41
N SER A 139 22.77 -28.37 -11.23
CA SER A 139 22.48 -29.81 -11.12
C SER A 139 23.54 -30.49 -10.28
#